data_AF-A0A6I4T7Q1-F1
#
_entry.id   AF-A0A6I4T7Q1-F1
#
_cell.length_a   1.000
_cell.length_b   1.000
_cell.length_c   1.000
_cell.angle_alpha   90.00
_cell.angle_beta   90.00
_cell.angle_gamma   90.00
#
_symmetry.space_group_name_H-M   'P 1'
#
loop_
_entity.id
_entity.type
_entity.pdbx_description
1 polymer ?
#
loop_
_entity_poly.entity_id
_entity_poly.type
_entity_poly.pdbx_seq_one_letter_code
_entity_poly.pdbx_strand_id
1 'polypeptide(L)'
;MGQVMTLENVAARLSEFDQTYTIYAAEPWTATSFAFVGYEPDEGGLPPEALKLGLSYFLEIAIANDVVDGWISTQEHQPGNAMTCQRLIDYAVNDA
;
A
#
# COMPACT_ATOMS: atom_id res chain seq x y z
N MET A 1 1.04 15.62 -5.91
CA MET A 1 -0.39 15.25 -6.06
C MET A 1 -0.44 13.74 -6.03
N GLY A 2 -1.13 13.13 -5.05
CA GLY A 2 -1.27 11.68 -4.99
C GLY A 2 -2.05 11.16 -6.20
N GLN A 3 -1.64 10.01 -6.72
CA GLN A 3 -2.24 9.40 -7.90
C GLN A 3 -3.18 8.27 -7.47
N VAL A 4 -4.43 8.30 -7.93
CA VAL A 4 -5.39 7.21 -7.71
C VAL A 4 -5.07 6.08 -8.69
N MET A 5 -4.89 4.86 -8.17
CA MET A 5 -4.60 3.66 -8.95
C MET A 5 -5.14 2.41 -8.25
N THR A 6 -4.80 1.21 -8.72
CA THR A 6 -5.16 -0.05 -8.03
C THR A 6 -4.10 -0.43 -7.01
N LEU A 7 -4.45 -1.20 -5.96
CA LEU A 7 -3.48 -1.71 -4.99
C LEU A 7 -2.33 -2.49 -5.65
N GLU A 8 -2.60 -3.27 -6.70
CA GLU A 8 -1.54 -3.98 -7.44
C GLU A 8 -0.56 -3.01 -8.11
N ASN A 9 -1.06 -1.90 -8.67
CA ASN A 9 -0.19 -0.90 -9.29
C ASN A 9 0.64 -0.14 -8.26
N VAL A 10 0.09 0.09 -7.04
CA VAL A 10 0.87 0.64 -5.93
C VAL A 10 1.99 -0.33 -5.56
N ALA A 11 1.66 -1.61 -5.34
CA ALA A 11 2.63 -2.64 -4.95
C ALA A 11 3.74 -2.83 -6.00
N ALA A 12 3.40 -2.78 -7.29
CA ALA A 12 4.37 -2.89 -8.39
C ALA A 12 5.38 -1.73 -8.45
N ARG A 13 5.03 -0.58 -7.88
CA ARG A 13 5.79 0.68 -7.94
C ARG A 13 6.19 1.17 -6.57
N LEU A 14 6.20 0.28 -5.57
CA LEU A 14 6.31 0.64 -4.17
C LEU A 14 7.58 1.45 -3.87
N SER A 15 8.68 1.09 -4.51
CA SER A 15 9.99 1.76 -4.39
C SER A 15 10.06 3.13 -5.09
N GLU A 16 9.06 3.49 -5.91
CA GLU A 16 8.97 4.81 -6.56
C GLU A 16 8.33 5.87 -5.65
N PHE A 17 7.61 5.45 -4.60
CA PHE A 17 6.94 6.36 -3.68
C PHE A 17 7.85 6.82 -2.54
N ASP A 18 7.54 7.98 -1.99
CA ASP A 18 8.23 8.49 -0.80
C ASP A 18 7.92 7.61 0.41
N GLN A 19 8.94 7.27 1.20
CA GLN A 19 8.79 6.43 2.39
C GLN A 19 7.91 7.08 3.46
N THR A 20 7.77 8.42 3.45
CA THR A 20 6.88 9.14 4.38
C THR A 20 5.41 9.14 3.94
N TYR A 21 5.07 8.50 2.83
CA TYR A 21 3.68 8.39 2.38
C TYR A 21 2.97 7.18 2.95
N THR A 22 1.65 7.24 2.90
CA THR A 22 0.73 6.20 3.34
C THR A 22 -0.14 5.78 2.16
N ILE A 23 -0.36 4.48 2.05
CA ILE A 23 -1.30 3.86 1.13
C ILE A 23 -2.66 3.84 1.82
N TYR A 24 -3.67 4.35 1.11
CA TYR A 24 -5.08 4.28 1.50
C TYR A 24 -5.82 3.46 0.44
N ALA A 25 -6.67 2.52 0.84
CA ALA A 25 -7.34 1.62 -0.08
C ALA A 25 -8.80 1.35 0.27
N ALA A 26 -9.60 1.08 -0.76
CA ALA A 26 -11.01 0.71 -0.61
C ALA A 26 -11.13 -0.72 -0.09
N GLU A 27 -11.94 -0.90 0.95
CA GLU A 27 -12.29 -2.21 1.48
C GLU A 27 -13.44 -2.86 0.67
N PRO A 28 -13.48 -4.20 0.55
CA PRO A 28 -12.45 -5.14 0.99
C PRO A 28 -11.16 -4.99 0.16
N TRP A 29 -10.00 -5.17 0.79
CA TRP A 29 -8.71 -5.03 0.09
C TRP A 29 -8.49 -6.19 -0.89
N THR A 30 -8.34 -5.84 -2.16
CA THR A 30 -8.07 -6.74 -3.28
C THR A 30 -7.06 -6.08 -4.21
N ALA A 31 -6.39 -6.86 -5.07
CA ALA A 31 -5.46 -6.32 -6.07
C ALA A 31 -6.07 -5.20 -6.93
N THR A 32 -7.38 -5.27 -7.21
CA THR A 32 -8.13 -4.29 -8.01
C THR A 32 -8.77 -3.17 -7.18
N SER A 33 -8.65 -3.18 -5.85
CA SER A 33 -9.21 -2.12 -5.01
C SER A 33 -8.59 -0.78 -5.35
N PHE A 34 -9.42 0.26 -5.37
CA PHE A 34 -8.94 1.62 -5.54
C PHE A 34 -8.01 1.98 -4.39
N ALA A 35 -6.90 2.60 -4.74
CA ALA A 35 -5.86 3.02 -3.82
C ALA A 35 -5.42 4.45 -4.13
N PHE A 36 -5.03 5.16 -3.08
CA PHE A 36 -4.44 6.48 -3.12
C PHE A 36 -3.18 6.47 -2.27
N VAL A 37 -2.09 7.05 -2.79
CA VAL A 37 -0.84 7.22 -2.04
C VAL A 37 -0.66 8.70 -1.75
N GLY A 38 -0.52 9.04 -0.48
CA GLY A 38 -0.36 10.43 -0.05
C GLY A 38 0.15 10.56 1.37
N TYR A 39 0.50 11.78 1.75
CA TYR A 39 0.93 12.08 3.11
C TYR A 39 -0.22 11.92 4.10
N GLU A 40 0.08 11.38 5.28
CA GLU A 40 -0.85 11.42 6.41
C GLU A 40 -0.86 12.83 7.01
N PRO A 41 -2.01 13.47 7.24
CA PRO A 41 -2.05 14.80 7.87
C PRO A 41 -1.32 14.84 9.22
N ASP A 42 -0.69 15.97 9.55
CA ASP A 42 0.00 16.16 10.85
C ASP A 42 -0.92 15.98 12.07
N GLU A 43 -2.23 16.25 11.88
CA GLU A 43 -3.26 16.05 12.90
C GLU A 43 -3.69 14.58 13.06
N GLY A 44 -3.13 13.68 12.25
CA GLY A 44 -3.48 12.27 12.12
C GLY A 44 -4.73 12.02 11.27
N GLY A 45 -4.90 10.76 10.85
CA GLY A 45 -6.12 10.30 10.18
C GLY A 45 -6.06 10.35 8.65
N LEU A 46 -7.21 10.39 8.00
CA LEU A 46 -7.29 10.27 6.54
C LEU A 46 -7.13 11.64 5.85
N PRO A 47 -6.32 11.73 4.78
CA PRO A 47 -6.24 12.95 3.98
C PRO A 47 -7.59 13.22 3.29
N PRO A 48 -7.92 14.49 2.98
CA PRO A 48 -9.19 14.87 2.36
C PRO A 48 -9.53 14.09 1.08
N GLU A 49 -8.52 13.74 0.29
CA GLU A 49 -8.65 12.94 -0.93
C GLU A 49 -9.11 11.51 -0.61
N ALA A 50 -8.51 10.86 0.38
CA ALA A 50 -8.89 9.52 0.82
C ALA A 50 -10.32 9.50 1.40
N LEU A 51 -10.67 10.52 2.21
CA LEU A 51 -12.01 10.68 2.76
C LEU A 51 -13.08 10.83 1.67
N LYS A 52 -12.82 11.67 0.66
CA LYS A 52 -13.74 11.87 -0.48
C LYS A 52 -13.95 10.61 -1.30
N LEU A 53 -12.94 9.74 -1.36
CA LEU A 53 -12.96 8.48 -2.10
C LEU A 53 -13.46 7.30 -1.26
N GLY A 54 -13.76 7.50 0.03
CA GLY A 54 -14.20 6.44 0.93
C GLY A 54 -13.14 5.36 1.16
N LEU A 55 -11.86 5.76 1.15
CA LEU A 55 -10.73 4.85 1.37
C LEU A 55 -10.41 4.74 2.86
N SER A 56 -9.92 3.57 3.27
CA SER A 56 -9.41 3.31 4.61
C SER A 56 -7.88 3.37 4.62
N TYR A 57 -7.28 3.54 5.79
CA TYR A 57 -5.85 3.31 5.99
C TYR A 57 -5.52 1.87 5.57
N PHE A 58 -4.46 1.70 4.77
CA PHE A 58 -3.97 0.37 4.39
C PHE A 58 -2.61 0.11 5.03
N LEU A 59 -1.58 0.87 4.64
CA LEU A 59 -0.22 0.69 5.14
C LEU A 59 0.69 1.88 4.78
N GLU A 60 1.64 2.22 5.64
CA GLU A 60 2.71 3.17 5.31
C GLU A 60 3.68 2.60 4.26
N ILE A 61 4.22 3.45 3.37
CA ILE A 61 5.17 3.03 2.32
C ILE A 61 6.45 2.46 2.93
N ALA A 62 6.96 3.02 4.02
CA ALA A 62 8.12 2.48 4.73
C ALA A 62 7.89 1.03 5.19
N ILE A 63 6.76 0.78 5.87
CA ILE A 63 6.40 -0.56 6.37
C ILE A 63 6.17 -1.52 5.20
N ALA A 64 5.48 -1.07 4.15
CA ALA A 64 5.23 -1.88 2.96
C ALA A 64 6.54 -2.32 2.31
N ASN A 65 7.54 -1.43 2.19
CA ASN A 65 8.85 -1.78 1.64
C ASN A 65 9.57 -2.79 2.54
N ASP A 66 9.58 -2.58 3.87
CA ASP A 66 10.20 -3.52 4.82
C ASP A 66 9.59 -4.93 4.73
N VAL A 67 8.26 -5.02 4.61
CA VAL A 67 7.55 -6.30 4.45
C VAL A 67 7.95 -6.99 3.15
N VAL A 68 8.03 -6.23 2.05
CA VAL A 68 8.39 -6.77 0.74
C VAL A 68 9.85 -7.18 0.69
N ASP A 69 10.77 -6.34 1.15
CA ASP A 69 12.21 -6.61 1.15
C ASP A 69 12.55 -7.80 2.06
N GLY A 70 11.96 -7.82 3.27
CA GLY A 70 12.08 -8.95 4.19
C GLY A 70 11.58 -10.25 3.56
N TRP A 71 10.45 -10.21 2.86
CA TRP A 71 9.89 -11.39 2.19
C TRP A 71 10.70 -11.83 0.97
N ILE A 72 11.13 -10.90 0.10
CA ILE A 72 11.95 -11.18 -1.08
C ILE A 72 13.27 -11.84 -0.68
N SER A 73 13.88 -11.41 0.44
CA SER A 73 15.12 -12.00 0.94
C SER A 73 15.02 -13.50 1.26
N THR A 74 13.80 -14.02 1.45
CA THR A 74 13.54 -15.45 1.69
C THR A 74 13.08 -16.21 0.46
N GLN A 75 12.92 -15.55 -0.70
CA GLN A 75 12.48 -16.20 -1.94
C GLN A 75 13.68 -16.58 -2.81
N GLU A 76 13.59 -17.73 -3.47
CA GLU A 76 14.60 -18.15 -4.46
C GLU A 76 14.56 -17.30 -5.74
N HIS A 77 13.41 -16.70 -6.05
CA HIS A 77 13.17 -15.89 -7.24
C HIS A 77 12.40 -14.62 -6.87
N GLN A 78 12.60 -13.56 -7.66
CA GLN A 78 11.84 -12.32 -7.48
C GLN A 78 10.34 -12.57 -7.70
N PRO A 79 9.48 -12.28 -6.71
CA PRO A 79 8.05 -12.43 -6.83
C PRO A 79 7.46 -11.51 -7.90
N GLY A 80 6.39 -11.96 -8.56
CA GLY A 80 5.61 -11.11 -9.45
C GLY A 80 4.73 -10.11 -8.70
N ASN A 81 4.35 -9.02 -9.37
CA ASN A 81 3.57 -7.91 -8.79
C ASN A 81 2.29 -8.37 -8.06
N ALA A 82 1.55 -9.32 -8.66
CA ALA A 82 0.33 -9.87 -8.04
C ALA A 82 0.62 -10.57 -6.70
N MET A 83 1.74 -11.30 -6.59
CA MET A 83 2.12 -11.97 -5.35
C MET A 83 2.61 -10.95 -4.30
N THR A 84 3.35 -9.93 -4.72
CA THR A 84 3.76 -8.82 -3.85
C THR A 84 2.55 -8.08 -3.30
N CYS A 85 1.56 -7.77 -4.15
CA CYS A 85 0.31 -7.17 -3.73
C CYS A 85 -0.43 -8.05 -2.72
N GLN A 86 -0.55 -9.36 -2.99
CA GLN A 86 -1.18 -10.30 -2.07
C GLN A 86 -0.44 -10.34 -0.73
N ARG A 87 0.90 -10.34 -0.73
CA ARG A 87 1.70 -10.34 0.49
C ARG A 87 1.41 -9.12 1.36
N LEU A 88 1.27 -7.95 0.76
CA LEU A 88 0.92 -6.71 1.48
C LEU A 88 -0.51 -6.77 2.04
N ILE A 89 -1.47 -7.30 1.28
CA ILE A 89 -2.85 -7.50 1.76
C ILE A 89 -2.86 -8.46 2.95
N ASP A 90 -2.15 -9.59 2.85
CA ASP A 90 -2.07 -10.57 3.93
C ASP A 90 -1.46 -9.96 5.20
N TYR A 91 -0.41 -9.14 5.06
CA TYR A 91 0.18 -8.42 6.19
C TYR A 91 -0.81 -7.43 6.80
N ALA A 92 -1.44 -6.59 6.00
CA ALA A 92 -2.40 -5.58 6.48
C ALA A 92 -3.61 -6.21 7.20
N VAL A 93 -4.03 -7.40 6.79
CA VAL A 93 -5.18 -8.10 7.41
C VAL A 93 -4.80 -8.80 8.73
N ASN A 94 -3.56 -9.29 8.87
CA ASN A 94 -3.19 -10.17 9.98
C ASN A 94 -2.25 -9.53 11.02
N ASP A 95 -1.44 -8.55 10.62
CA ASP A 95 -0.30 -8.06 11.40
C ASP A 95 -0.30 -6.53 11.64
N ALA A 96 -1.11 -5.75 10.91
CA ALA A 96 -1.15 -4.28 10.98
C ALA A 96 -2.19 -3.73 11.97
#